data_AF-A0A212DBT7-F1
#
_entry.id   AF-A0A212DBT7-F1
#
_cell.length_a   1.000
_cell.length_b   1.000
_cell.length_c   1.000
_cell.angle_alpha   90.00
_cell.angle_beta   90.00
_cell.angle_gamma   90.00
#
_symmetry.space_group_name_H-M   'P 1'
#
loop_
_entity.id
_entity.type
_entity.pdbx_description
1 polymer ?
#
loop_
_entity_poly.entity_id
_entity_poly.type
_entity_poly.pdbx_seq_one_letter_code
_entity_poly.pdbx_strand_id
1 'polypeptide(L)'
;MGDTTPAEPPTPEGSPILKRKLGVSDSPPGEDDMDGSAAGGLSGAGSGGGSGWGPGAGEEAEGDEDENMVYYFLEESTGYMEPALRCLSLLHTLVAFLCIIGYNCLKVPLVIFKREKELARKLEFDGLYITEQPEDDDVKGQWDRLVLNTPSFPSNYWDKFVKRKVLDKHGDIYGRERIAELLGMDLATLEITAHNERKPGPPPGLLTWLMSIDVKYQIWKFGVIFTDNSFLYLGWYMVMSLLGHYNNFFFAAHLLDIAMGVKTLRTILSSVTHNGKQLVMTVGLLAVVVYLYTVIEDPAGDEYELYRVVFDITFFFFVIVILLAIIQGLIIDAFGELRDQQEQVKEDMETKCFICGIGSDYFDTTPHGFETHTLEEHNLANYMFFLMYLINKEETEHTGQESYVWKMYQERCWDFFPAGDCFRKQYEDQLS
;
A
#
# COMPACT_ATOMS: atom_id res chain seq x y z
N MET A 1 37.46 8.53 -46.08
CA MET A 1 38.69 8.57 -45.24
C MET A 1 38.31 9.27 -43.95
N GLY A 2 38.49 8.60 -42.82
CA GLY A 2 38.09 9.11 -41.50
C GLY A 2 37.09 8.19 -40.80
N ASP A 3 37.55 7.01 -40.37
CA ASP A 3 36.85 6.23 -39.35
C ASP A 3 37.14 6.85 -37.97
N THR A 4 36.11 7.03 -37.16
CA THR A 4 36.25 7.40 -35.74
C THR A 4 35.25 6.62 -34.88
N THR A 5 35.61 5.39 -34.52
CA THR A 5 34.96 4.64 -33.45
C THR A 5 35.28 5.28 -32.08
N PRO A 6 34.30 5.53 -31.20
CA PRO A 6 34.58 5.92 -29.82
C PRO A 6 35.18 4.74 -29.03
N ALA A 7 36.15 5.02 -28.15
CA ALA A 7 36.75 4.02 -27.27
C ALA A 7 36.04 3.97 -25.92
N GLU A 8 35.82 2.75 -25.40
CA GLU A 8 35.30 2.52 -24.04
C GLU A 8 36.41 2.66 -22.97
N PRO A 9 36.08 3.10 -21.73
CA PRO A 9 37.03 3.16 -20.63
C PRO A 9 37.24 1.76 -19.97
N PRO A 10 38.46 1.42 -19.51
CA PRO A 10 38.77 0.09 -18.98
C PRO A 10 38.28 -0.12 -17.53
N THR A 11 37.79 -1.33 -17.26
CA THR A 11 37.51 -1.87 -15.92
C THR A 11 38.80 -2.27 -15.19
N PRO A 12 38.90 -2.08 -13.86
CA PRO A 12 40.03 -2.59 -13.08
C PRO A 12 39.81 -4.05 -12.62
N GLU A 13 40.66 -4.97 -13.08
CA GLU A 13 40.75 -6.33 -12.56
C GLU A 13 41.62 -6.44 -11.30
N GLY A 14 41.30 -7.44 -10.46
CA GLY A 14 42.28 -8.47 -10.08
C GLY A 14 43.42 -8.12 -9.11
N SER A 15 43.33 -8.65 -7.88
CA SER A 15 44.38 -8.67 -6.86
C SER A 15 45.63 -9.49 -7.26
N PRO A 16 46.76 -9.30 -6.54
CA PRO A 16 47.72 -10.38 -6.33
C PRO A 16 47.84 -10.80 -4.85
N ILE A 17 47.77 -12.12 -4.63
CA ILE A 17 47.97 -12.81 -3.34
C ILE A 17 49.46 -12.82 -2.97
N LEU A 18 49.81 -12.62 -1.70
CA LEU A 18 51.17 -12.90 -1.21
C LEU A 18 51.17 -13.61 0.16
N LYS A 19 51.61 -14.87 0.15
CA LYS A 19 51.76 -15.72 1.34
C LYS A 19 52.92 -15.25 2.22
N ARG A 20 52.78 -15.34 3.55
CA ARG A 20 53.91 -15.69 4.41
C ARG A 20 53.49 -16.52 5.62
N LYS A 21 54.04 -17.73 5.67
CA LYS A 21 54.00 -18.66 6.81
C LYS A 21 55.39 -18.63 7.42
N LEU A 22 55.52 -18.36 8.72
CA LEU A 22 56.66 -18.74 9.59
C LEU A 22 56.43 -18.10 10.97
N GLY A 23 56.34 -18.92 12.00
CA GLY A 23 56.55 -18.47 13.37
C GLY A 23 57.96 -18.84 13.84
N VAL A 24 58.39 -18.26 14.95
CA VAL A 24 59.22 -18.83 16.04
C VAL A 24 59.29 -17.78 17.16
N SER A 25 59.59 -18.25 18.37
CA SER A 25 59.61 -17.53 19.65
C SER A 25 60.49 -16.27 19.70
N ASP A 26 60.22 -15.39 20.69
CA ASP A 26 61.14 -15.22 21.83
C ASP A 26 60.49 -14.46 23.02
N SER A 27 60.90 -14.84 24.23
CA SER A 27 60.59 -14.28 25.57
C SER A 27 61.67 -14.79 26.55
N PRO A 28 61.76 -14.37 27.84
CA PRO A 28 61.12 -13.25 28.56
C PRO A 28 62.23 -12.18 28.82
N PRO A 29 62.57 -11.61 30.02
CA PRO A 29 61.93 -11.47 31.35
C PRO A 29 61.22 -10.09 31.51
N GLY A 30 60.58 -9.74 32.63
CA GLY A 30 60.29 -10.48 33.88
C GLY A 30 60.76 -9.71 35.12
N GLU A 31 59.81 -9.25 35.95
CA GLU A 31 60.06 -8.81 37.33
C GLU A 31 58.81 -9.01 38.22
N ASP A 32 59.08 -9.56 39.40
CA ASP A 32 58.14 -10.03 40.43
C ASP A 32 57.50 -8.88 41.23
N ASP A 33 56.31 -9.08 41.80
CA ASP A 33 56.14 -9.39 43.24
C ASP A 33 54.69 -9.22 43.77
N MET A 34 54.43 -9.99 44.85
CA MET A 34 53.41 -9.91 45.93
C MET A 34 52.31 -8.81 45.90
N ASP A 35 51.09 -9.03 46.38
CA ASP A 35 50.76 -9.67 47.66
C ASP A 35 49.27 -10.08 47.77
N GLY A 36 48.93 -10.94 48.74
CA GLY A 36 47.61 -11.58 48.85
C GLY A 36 46.72 -11.14 50.04
N SER A 37 45.40 -11.23 49.82
CA SER A 37 44.34 -11.64 50.78
C SER A 37 44.27 -11.06 52.21
N ALA A 38 43.08 -10.54 52.60
CA ALA A 38 42.35 -11.00 53.79
C ALA A 38 40.97 -10.33 54.01
N ALA A 39 39.88 -11.12 53.92
CA ALA A 39 38.66 -11.09 54.73
C ALA A 39 37.65 -12.10 54.13
N GLY A 40 37.02 -13.03 54.84
CA GLY A 40 37.01 -13.32 56.27
C GLY A 40 35.59 -13.55 56.75
N GLY A 41 35.21 -14.79 57.11
CA GLY A 41 33.88 -15.08 57.67
C GLY A 41 33.35 -16.47 57.37
N LEU A 42 33.65 -17.45 58.25
CA LEU A 42 32.96 -18.74 58.25
C LEU A 42 31.55 -18.59 58.84
N SER A 43 30.59 -19.33 58.30
CA SER A 43 29.56 -19.99 59.10
C SER A 43 29.19 -21.32 58.45
N GLY A 44 29.08 -22.38 59.24
CA GLY A 44 28.94 -23.74 58.74
C GLY A 44 27.92 -24.56 59.51
N ALA A 45 27.24 -25.45 58.78
CA ALA A 45 26.56 -26.67 59.19
C ALA A 45 26.40 -27.47 57.87
N GLY A 46 26.79 -28.74 57.72
CA GLY A 46 26.81 -29.83 58.69
C GLY A 46 25.40 -30.39 58.87
N SER A 47 25.08 -31.65 58.61
CA SER A 47 25.85 -32.78 58.07
C SER A 47 24.85 -33.90 57.66
N GLY A 48 25.14 -34.68 56.62
CA GLY A 48 24.41 -35.93 56.33
C GLY A 48 24.48 -36.34 54.85
N GLY A 49 24.98 -37.52 54.46
CA GLY A 49 25.60 -38.56 55.29
C GLY A 49 25.48 -39.97 54.70
N GLY A 50 26.13 -40.25 53.56
CA GLY A 50 26.17 -41.58 52.91
C GLY A 50 24.87 -41.97 52.17
N SER A 51 24.86 -42.98 51.30
CA SER A 51 25.94 -43.80 50.72
C SER A 51 25.35 -44.66 49.57
N GLY A 52 26.11 -44.99 48.51
CA GLY A 52 25.58 -45.92 47.48
C GLY A 52 26.26 -45.98 46.11
N TRP A 53 27.49 -46.52 46.07
CA TRP A 53 28.11 -47.29 44.96
C TRP A 53 28.08 -46.78 43.49
N GLY A 54 29.27 -46.61 42.89
CA GLY A 54 29.49 -46.74 41.43
C GLY A 54 29.81 -48.20 41.02
N PRO A 55 30.45 -48.49 39.87
CA PRO A 55 31.11 -47.56 38.92
C PRO A 55 30.91 -47.82 37.40
N GLY A 56 31.30 -46.84 36.57
CA GLY A 56 32.21 -47.08 35.42
C GLY A 56 31.65 -47.18 33.97
N ALA A 57 32.30 -46.41 33.06
CA ALA A 57 32.20 -46.38 31.58
C ALA A 57 30.80 -46.03 30.99
N GLY A 58 30.63 -45.12 30.04
CA GLY A 58 31.45 -44.38 29.06
C GLY A 58 30.47 -44.00 27.92
N GLU A 59 30.58 -42.96 27.09
CA GLU A 59 31.63 -41.98 26.78
C GLU A 59 31.01 -40.57 26.60
N GLU A 60 31.85 -39.55 26.75
CA GLU A 60 31.85 -38.27 26.02
C GLU A 60 30.50 -37.60 25.66
N ALA A 61 30.09 -36.63 26.48
CA ALA A 61 29.38 -35.45 25.99
C ALA A 61 30.41 -34.33 25.82
N GLU A 62 30.67 -33.90 24.58
CA GLU A 62 31.39 -32.65 24.34
C GLU A 62 30.58 -31.51 24.98
N GLY A 63 31.28 -30.62 25.69
CA GLY A 63 30.66 -29.41 26.19
C GLY A 63 30.51 -28.44 25.03
N ASP A 64 29.26 -28.13 24.66
CA ASP A 64 28.97 -26.92 23.89
C ASP A 64 29.46 -25.72 24.71
N GLU A 65 30.67 -25.24 24.40
CA GLU A 65 31.10 -23.92 24.82
C GLU A 65 30.20 -22.93 24.09
N ASP A 66 29.25 -22.33 24.83
CA ASP A 66 28.46 -21.17 24.37
C ASP A 66 29.43 -20.02 24.02
N GLU A 67 30.00 -20.04 22.81
CA GLU A 67 30.80 -18.95 22.24
C GLU A 67 29.90 -17.72 22.15
N ASN A 68 29.96 -16.91 23.21
CA ASN A 68 29.12 -15.73 23.38
C ASN A 68 29.55 -14.64 22.39
N MET A 69 29.11 -14.76 21.13
CA MET A 69 29.53 -13.94 19.99
C MET A 69 29.18 -12.47 20.21
N VAL A 70 30.17 -11.68 20.64
CA VAL A 70 30.04 -10.24 20.79
C VAL A 70 30.16 -9.58 19.43
N TYR A 71 29.06 -8.97 18.96
CA TYR A 71 29.04 -8.15 17.75
C TYR A 71 29.88 -6.87 17.97
N TYR A 72 31.16 -6.93 17.61
CA TYR A 72 32.05 -5.79 17.67
C TYR A 72 31.83 -4.85 16.48
N PHE A 73 31.55 -3.58 16.76
CA PHE A 73 31.43 -2.54 15.74
C PHE A 73 32.81 -1.91 15.49
N LEU A 74 33.39 -2.16 14.31
CA LEU A 74 34.71 -1.66 13.97
C LEU A 74 34.65 -0.16 13.66
N GLU A 75 35.27 0.66 14.52
CA GLU A 75 35.32 2.10 14.31
C GLU A 75 36.43 2.53 13.34
N GLU A 76 36.11 3.46 12.44
CA GLU A 76 37.13 4.27 11.76
C GLU A 76 37.81 5.23 12.75
N SER A 77 39.00 5.73 12.42
CA SER A 77 39.85 6.56 13.30
C SER A 77 39.31 7.96 13.66
N THR A 78 38.01 8.18 13.47
CA THR A 78 37.33 9.48 13.54
C THR A 78 36.44 9.65 14.77
N GLY A 79 36.13 8.57 15.51
CA GLY A 79 35.54 8.59 16.86
C GLY A 79 34.13 9.19 17.01
N TYR A 80 33.49 9.67 15.94
CA TYR A 80 32.15 10.24 15.99
C TYR A 80 31.03 9.22 15.74
N MET A 81 31.38 8.01 15.30
CA MET A 81 30.44 7.11 14.63
C MET A 81 29.38 6.50 15.57
N GLU A 82 29.77 5.96 16.73
CA GLU A 82 28.81 5.33 17.64
C GLU A 82 27.73 6.31 18.17
N PRO A 83 28.06 7.51 18.72
CA PRO A 83 27.04 8.44 19.19
C PRO A 83 26.16 8.98 18.05
N ALA A 84 26.75 9.23 16.88
CA ALA A 84 26.02 9.71 15.71
C ALA A 84 24.97 8.70 15.23
N LEU A 85 25.33 7.41 15.18
CA LEU A 85 24.41 6.34 14.75
C LEU A 85 23.19 6.23 15.68
N ARG A 86 23.40 6.31 17.00
CA ARG A 86 22.31 6.32 18.00
C ARG A 86 21.42 7.58 17.90
N CYS A 87 22.00 8.74 17.61
CA CYS A 87 21.22 9.95 17.34
C CYS A 87 20.40 9.84 16.05
N LEU A 88 20.97 9.25 15.00
CA LEU A 88 20.30 9.05 13.71
C LEU A 88 19.16 8.03 13.78
N SER A 89 19.29 6.93 14.52
CA SER A 89 18.21 5.95 14.69
C SER A 89 16.98 6.54 15.40
N LEU A 90 17.21 7.34 16.45
CA LEU A 90 16.16 8.09 17.15
C LEU A 90 15.51 9.14 16.24
N LEU A 91 16.32 9.90 15.49
CA LEU A 91 15.83 10.89 14.52
C LEU A 91 14.99 10.25 13.42
N HIS A 92 15.43 9.12 12.86
CA HIS A 92 14.72 8.40 11.82
C HIS A 92 13.33 7.94 12.29
N THR A 93 13.23 7.42 13.51
CA THR A 93 11.96 7.01 14.12
C THR A 93 11.04 8.21 14.39
N LEU A 94 11.61 9.35 14.78
CA LEU A 94 10.86 10.61 14.97
C LEU A 94 10.30 11.13 13.64
N VAL A 95 11.07 11.07 12.55
CA VAL A 95 10.61 11.46 11.21
C VAL A 95 9.51 10.50 10.72
N ALA A 96 9.67 9.19 10.90
CA ALA A 96 8.63 8.20 10.57
C ALA A 96 7.30 8.48 11.30
N PHE A 97 7.37 8.85 12.58
CA PHE A 97 6.20 9.25 13.38
C PHE A 97 5.54 10.54 12.85
N LEU A 98 6.34 11.56 12.48
CA LEU A 98 5.82 12.79 11.87
C LEU A 98 5.12 12.50 10.53
N CYS A 99 5.62 11.56 9.73
CA CYS A 99 4.96 11.12 8.50
C CYS A 99 3.57 10.54 8.76
N ILE A 100 3.36 9.77 9.83
CA ILE A 100 2.03 9.25 10.22
C ILE A 100 1.06 10.40 10.53
N ILE A 101 1.51 11.40 11.29
CA ILE A 101 0.69 12.59 11.61
C ILE A 101 0.35 13.35 10.33
N GLY A 102 1.33 13.57 9.45
CA GLY A 102 1.12 14.20 8.15
C GLY A 102 0.11 13.45 7.27
N TYR A 103 0.20 12.12 7.22
CA TYR A 103 -0.75 11.28 6.48
C TYR A 103 -2.18 11.38 7.03
N ASN A 104 -2.33 11.38 8.36
CA ASN A 104 -3.62 11.48 9.04
C ASN A 104 -4.29 12.86 8.85
N CYS A 105 -3.50 13.93 8.75
CA CYS A 105 -4.02 15.27 8.47
C CYS A 105 -4.31 15.53 6.98
N LEU A 106 -3.49 14.98 6.08
CA LEU A 106 -3.55 15.29 4.63
C LEU A 106 -4.38 14.28 3.82
N LYS A 107 -4.13 12.97 4.00
CA LYS A 107 -4.64 11.93 3.10
C LYS A 107 -5.88 11.23 3.64
N VAL A 108 -5.92 10.94 4.94
CA VAL A 108 -7.07 10.28 5.58
C VAL A 108 -8.40 11.02 5.34
N PRO A 109 -8.50 12.37 5.44
CA PRO A 109 -9.76 13.06 5.15
C PRO A 109 -10.28 12.81 3.73
N LEU A 110 -9.38 12.69 2.73
CA LEU A 110 -9.75 12.38 1.36
C LEU A 110 -10.23 10.92 1.18
N VAL A 111 -9.62 9.97 1.90
CA VAL A 111 -10.05 8.55 1.88
C VAL A 111 -11.44 8.41 2.52
N ILE A 112 -11.65 9.03 3.69
CA ILE A 112 -12.97 9.05 4.35
C ILE A 112 -14.01 9.76 3.47
N PHE A 113 -13.68 10.90 2.85
CA PHE A 113 -14.58 11.61 1.94
C PHE A 113 -15.00 10.75 0.74
N LYS A 114 -14.07 10.00 0.13
CA LYS A 114 -14.40 9.06 -0.96
C LYS A 114 -15.39 7.98 -0.49
N ARG A 115 -15.19 7.45 0.72
CA ARG A 115 -16.04 6.40 1.30
C ARG A 115 -17.43 6.91 1.68
N GLU A 116 -17.53 8.03 2.41
CA GLU A 116 -18.83 8.65 2.71
C GLU A 116 -19.59 9.03 1.43
N LYS A 117 -18.90 9.53 0.39
CA LYS A 117 -19.53 9.82 -0.92
C LYS A 117 -20.11 8.58 -1.59
N GLU A 118 -19.38 7.47 -1.58
CA GLU A 118 -19.86 6.20 -2.17
C GLU A 118 -21.06 5.67 -1.40
N LEU A 119 -20.99 5.67 -0.06
CA LEU A 119 -22.07 5.20 0.81
C LEU A 119 -23.34 6.06 0.68
N ALA A 120 -23.19 7.39 0.68
CA ALA A 120 -24.30 8.33 0.48
C ALA A 120 -25.02 8.07 -0.84
N ARG A 121 -24.27 7.83 -1.93
CA ARG A 121 -24.85 7.52 -3.25
C ARG A 121 -25.57 6.17 -3.28
N LYS A 122 -24.97 5.12 -2.70
CA LYS A 122 -25.58 3.79 -2.60
C LYS A 122 -26.89 3.79 -1.81
N LEU A 123 -26.98 4.61 -0.76
CA LEU A 123 -28.22 4.82 0.01
C LEU A 123 -29.27 5.63 -0.77
N GLU A 124 -28.87 6.72 -1.42
CA GLU A 124 -29.78 7.64 -2.12
C GLU A 124 -30.31 7.08 -3.44
N PHE A 125 -29.45 6.51 -4.28
CA PHE A 125 -29.79 6.07 -5.64
C PHE A 125 -30.16 4.59 -5.70
N ASP A 126 -29.28 3.72 -5.21
CA ASP A 126 -29.41 2.26 -5.37
C ASP A 126 -30.36 1.64 -4.32
N GLY A 127 -30.51 2.29 -3.15
CA GLY A 127 -31.33 1.79 -2.05
C GLY A 127 -30.65 0.69 -1.22
N LEU A 128 -29.32 0.54 -1.34
CA LEU A 128 -28.54 -0.43 -0.57
C LEU A 128 -28.82 -0.28 0.93
N TYR A 129 -28.91 -1.41 1.65
CA TYR A 129 -29.38 -1.56 3.04
C TYR A 129 -30.89 -1.33 3.28
N ILE A 130 -31.66 -0.83 2.30
CA ILE A 130 -33.10 -0.57 2.41
C ILE A 130 -33.89 -1.59 1.59
N THR A 131 -33.57 -1.66 0.29
CA THR A 131 -34.18 -2.54 -0.72
C THR A 131 -33.40 -3.85 -0.85
N GLU A 132 -32.08 -3.74 -0.95
CA GLU A 132 -31.12 -4.81 -1.17
C GLU A 132 -30.12 -4.88 0.01
N GLN A 133 -29.68 -6.08 0.37
CA GLN A 133 -28.60 -6.26 1.34
C GLN A 133 -27.28 -6.49 0.59
N PRO A 134 -26.14 -6.02 1.13
CA PRO A 134 -24.83 -6.35 0.56
C PRO A 134 -24.62 -7.87 0.58
N GLU A 135 -23.85 -8.36 -0.38
CA GLU A 135 -23.41 -9.77 -0.43
C GLU A 135 -22.63 -10.13 0.84
N ASP A 136 -22.76 -11.39 1.29
CA ASP A 136 -22.11 -11.85 2.53
C ASP A 136 -20.57 -11.89 2.43
N ASP A 137 -20.02 -11.86 1.21
CA ASP A 137 -18.58 -11.76 0.95
C ASP A 137 -18.07 -10.29 0.95
N ASP A 138 -18.95 -9.28 0.82
CA ASP A 138 -18.54 -7.87 0.82
C ASP A 138 -18.32 -7.32 2.24
N VAL A 139 -17.17 -7.66 2.81
CA VAL A 139 -16.68 -7.13 4.10
C VAL A 139 -16.66 -5.59 4.14
N LYS A 140 -16.53 -4.92 2.98
CA LYS A 140 -16.55 -3.46 2.87
C LYS A 140 -17.95 -2.93 3.18
N GLY A 141 -18.98 -3.44 2.48
CA GLY A 141 -20.38 -3.10 2.72
C GLY A 141 -20.87 -3.52 4.11
N GLN A 142 -20.43 -4.68 4.61
CA GLN A 142 -20.76 -5.10 5.98
C GLN A 142 -20.25 -4.11 7.04
N TRP A 143 -19.02 -3.60 6.91
CA TRP A 143 -18.46 -2.61 7.83
C TRP A 143 -19.24 -1.29 7.84
N ASP A 144 -19.80 -0.87 6.71
CA ASP A 144 -20.59 0.36 6.60
C ASP A 144 -21.94 0.30 7.34
N ARG A 145 -22.46 -0.90 7.66
CA ARG A 145 -23.64 -1.04 8.53
C ARG A 145 -23.44 -0.40 9.91
N LEU A 146 -22.19 -0.30 10.37
CA LEU A 146 -21.85 0.33 11.64
C LEU A 146 -22.07 1.85 11.65
N VAL A 147 -21.90 2.54 10.50
CA VAL A 147 -21.93 4.01 10.46
C VAL A 147 -23.33 4.59 10.23
N LEU A 148 -24.24 3.85 9.59
CA LEU A 148 -25.58 4.33 9.22
C LEU A 148 -26.37 4.96 10.38
N ASN A 149 -26.32 4.32 11.55
CA ASN A 149 -27.02 4.75 12.75
C ASN A 149 -26.27 5.82 13.60
N THR A 150 -25.13 6.34 13.13
CA THR A 150 -24.37 7.35 13.87
C THR A 150 -24.92 8.76 13.63
N PRO A 151 -25.09 9.62 14.67
CA PRO A 151 -25.53 11.00 14.51
C PRO A 151 -24.59 11.84 13.63
N SER A 152 -23.27 11.62 13.74
CA SER A 152 -22.26 12.33 12.94
C SER A 152 -22.28 12.02 11.44
N PHE A 153 -22.93 10.94 10.98
CA PHE A 153 -22.95 10.64 9.55
C PHE A 153 -23.96 11.52 8.78
N PRO A 154 -23.56 12.19 7.67
CA PRO A 154 -22.22 12.31 7.11
C PRO A 154 -21.51 13.59 7.59
N SER A 155 -20.27 13.47 8.08
CA SER A 155 -19.56 14.62 8.70
C SER A 155 -18.58 15.30 7.76
N ASN A 156 -17.98 14.54 6.85
CA ASN A 156 -16.85 14.94 6.01
C ASN A 156 -17.29 15.12 4.55
N TYR A 157 -18.35 14.45 4.12
CA TYR A 157 -19.06 14.68 2.87
C TYR A 157 -19.80 16.04 2.85
N TRP A 158 -19.93 16.63 1.66
CA TRP A 158 -20.52 17.96 1.47
C TRP A 158 -22.02 18.01 1.78
N ASP A 159 -22.81 17.02 1.33
CA ASP A 159 -24.25 16.98 1.55
C ASP A 159 -24.60 16.32 2.88
N LYS A 160 -24.93 17.17 3.87
CA LYS A 160 -25.32 16.77 5.23
C LYS A 160 -26.79 16.35 5.34
N PHE A 161 -27.57 16.46 4.26
CA PHE A 161 -29.01 16.18 4.24
C PHE A 161 -29.37 14.83 3.63
N VAL A 162 -28.40 14.01 3.25
CA VAL A 162 -28.61 12.67 2.64
C VAL A 162 -29.64 11.82 3.40
N LYS A 163 -29.59 11.77 4.74
CA LYS A 163 -30.54 10.97 5.53
C LYS A 163 -32.00 11.43 5.36
N ARG A 164 -32.22 12.74 5.16
CA ARG A 164 -33.56 13.30 4.88
C ARG A 164 -34.03 12.94 3.48
N LYS A 165 -33.14 13.06 2.48
CA LYS A 165 -33.44 12.67 1.08
C LYS A 165 -33.78 11.19 0.94
N VAL A 166 -33.05 10.32 1.64
CA VAL A 166 -33.32 8.88 1.69
C VAL A 166 -34.69 8.59 2.33
N LEU A 167 -35.04 9.29 3.41
CA LEU A 167 -36.36 9.16 4.05
C LEU A 167 -37.50 9.66 3.16
N ASP A 168 -37.29 10.75 2.42
CA ASP A 168 -38.29 11.31 1.48
C ASP A 168 -38.51 10.38 0.29
N LYS A 169 -37.44 9.88 -0.32
CA LYS A 169 -37.49 9.00 -1.51
C LYS A 169 -37.99 7.57 -1.22
N HIS A 170 -37.54 6.95 -0.13
CA HIS A 170 -37.81 5.52 0.15
C HIS A 170 -38.79 5.30 1.31
N GLY A 171 -39.01 6.30 2.17
CA GLY A 171 -39.79 6.15 3.41
C GLY A 171 -41.29 5.97 3.19
N ASP A 172 -41.84 6.44 2.07
CA ASP A 172 -43.27 6.25 1.76
C ASP A 172 -43.59 4.78 1.40
N ILE A 173 -42.66 4.11 0.70
CA ILE A 173 -42.84 2.73 0.22
C ILE A 173 -42.51 1.69 1.30
N TYR A 174 -41.41 1.89 2.05
CA TYR A 174 -40.89 0.90 3.01
C TYR A 174 -41.19 1.21 4.48
N GLY A 175 -41.91 2.31 4.75
CA GLY A 175 -42.28 2.77 6.08
C GLY A 175 -41.25 3.73 6.70
N ARG A 176 -41.67 4.98 6.94
CA ARG A 176 -40.80 6.06 7.45
C ARG A 176 -40.12 5.72 8.78
N GLU A 177 -40.84 5.08 9.71
CA GLU A 177 -40.30 4.71 11.04
C GLU A 177 -39.12 3.73 10.91
N ARG A 178 -39.24 2.70 10.08
CA ARG A 178 -38.19 1.69 9.84
C ARG A 178 -36.92 2.30 9.24
N ILE A 179 -37.07 3.24 8.29
CA ILE A 179 -35.93 3.94 7.69
C ILE A 179 -35.30 4.94 8.67
N ALA A 180 -36.11 5.62 9.48
CA ALA A 180 -35.62 6.51 10.53
C ALA A 180 -34.79 5.75 11.57
N GLU A 181 -35.28 4.59 12.05
CA GLU A 181 -34.55 3.71 12.97
C GLU A 181 -33.21 3.22 12.37
N LEU A 182 -33.23 2.71 11.12
CA LEU A 182 -32.04 2.24 10.42
C LEU A 182 -30.94 3.32 10.29
N LEU A 183 -31.36 4.56 10.00
CA LEU A 183 -30.47 5.71 9.86
C LEU A 183 -30.15 6.41 11.20
N GLY A 184 -30.61 5.88 12.34
CA GLY A 184 -30.40 6.46 13.68
C GLY A 184 -30.99 7.86 13.82
N MET A 185 -32.10 8.16 13.12
CA MET A 185 -32.81 9.41 13.21
C MET A 185 -33.98 9.30 14.18
N ASP A 186 -34.03 10.18 15.17
CA ASP A 186 -35.26 10.36 15.96
C ASP A 186 -36.28 11.19 15.15
N LEU A 187 -37.35 10.52 14.74
CA LEU A 187 -38.44 11.10 13.96
C LEU A 187 -39.14 12.24 14.72
N ALA A 188 -39.31 12.11 16.04
CA ALA A 188 -39.91 13.14 16.87
C ALA A 188 -39.05 14.41 16.93
N THR A 189 -37.71 14.27 17.04
CA THR A 189 -36.80 15.41 16.95
C THR A 189 -36.82 16.05 15.57
N LEU A 190 -36.98 15.29 14.47
CA LEU A 190 -37.10 15.86 13.11
C LEU A 190 -38.34 16.75 12.96
N GLU A 191 -39.50 16.29 13.42
CA GLU A 191 -40.76 17.05 13.38
C GLU A 191 -40.72 18.29 14.30
N ILE A 192 -40.14 18.17 15.51
CA ILE A 192 -39.96 19.30 16.42
C ILE A 192 -38.96 20.33 15.84
N THR A 193 -37.91 19.89 15.16
CA THR A 193 -36.91 20.80 14.54
C THR A 193 -37.47 21.50 13.30
N ALA A 194 -38.44 20.90 12.59
CA ALA A 194 -39.20 21.61 11.55
C ALA A 194 -39.98 22.81 12.12
N HIS A 195 -40.40 22.74 13.40
CA HIS A 195 -40.97 23.85 14.16
C HIS A 195 -39.91 24.74 14.87
N ASN A 196 -38.83 25.05 14.15
CA ASN A 196 -38.20 26.38 14.15
C ASN A 196 -37.77 27.00 15.51
N GLU A 197 -37.14 26.23 16.41
CA GLU A 197 -36.41 26.79 17.56
C GLU A 197 -34.90 26.49 17.53
N ARG A 198 -34.09 27.55 17.47
CA ARG A 198 -32.63 27.48 17.68
C ARG A 198 -32.34 27.20 19.15
N LYS A 199 -32.12 25.94 19.52
CA LYS A 199 -31.55 25.59 20.83
C LYS A 199 -30.20 26.31 21.02
N PRO A 200 -29.96 27.01 22.14
CA PRO A 200 -28.67 27.62 22.42
C PRO A 200 -27.60 26.53 22.58
N GLY A 201 -26.46 26.69 21.93
CA GLY A 201 -25.35 25.75 22.03
C GLY A 201 -24.76 25.75 23.46
N PRO A 202 -24.41 24.57 24.02
CA PRO A 202 -23.73 24.51 25.31
C PRO A 202 -22.35 25.18 25.23
N PRO A 203 -21.84 25.75 26.35
CA PRO A 203 -20.52 26.38 26.35
C PRO A 203 -19.42 25.35 26.02
N PRO A 204 -18.44 25.69 25.16
CA PRO A 204 -17.38 24.78 24.77
C PRO A 204 -16.44 24.52 25.97
N GLY A 205 -16.49 23.29 26.49
CA GLY A 205 -15.57 22.79 27.51
C GLY A 205 -14.95 21.46 27.09
N LEU A 206 -13.67 21.25 27.39
CA LEU A 206 -12.92 20.05 26.97
C LEU A 206 -13.57 18.73 27.43
N LEU A 207 -14.11 18.69 28.66
CA LEU A 207 -14.81 17.50 29.18
C LEU A 207 -16.16 17.26 28.48
N THR A 208 -16.91 18.32 28.21
CA THR A 208 -18.17 18.25 27.44
C THR A 208 -17.91 17.75 26.02
N TRP A 209 -16.83 18.25 25.39
CA TRP A 209 -16.39 17.83 24.05
C TRP A 209 -15.96 16.37 24.01
N LEU A 210 -15.17 15.91 24.99
CA LEU A 210 -14.70 14.51 25.07
C LEU A 210 -15.87 13.53 25.22
N MET A 211 -16.86 13.88 26.04
CA MET A 211 -18.05 13.06 26.28
C MET A 211 -19.09 13.14 25.14
N SER A 212 -18.96 14.10 24.21
CA SER A 212 -19.81 14.22 23.01
C SER A 212 -19.22 13.54 21.76
N ILE A 213 -18.20 12.69 21.89
CA ILE A 213 -17.60 11.98 20.76
C ILE A 213 -18.43 10.74 20.41
N ASP A 214 -18.89 10.64 19.15
CA ASP A 214 -19.52 9.44 18.60
C ASP A 214 -18.49 8.29 18.48
N VAL A 215 -18.30 7.53 19.56
CA VAL A 215 -17.35 6.40 19.62
C VAL A 215 -17.56 5.42 18.46
N LYS A 216 -18.82 5.14 18.10
CA LYS A 216 -19.16 4.24 16.99
C LYS A 216 -18.69 4.76 15.63
N TYR A 217 -18.78 6.08 15.39
CA TYR A 217 -18.25 6.71 14.18
C TYR A 217 -16.72 6.65 14.15
N GLN A 218 -16.06 6.85 15.30
CA GLN A 218 -14.59 6.72 15.37
C GLN A 218 -14.12 5.27 15.13
N ILE A 219 -14.82 4.26 15.67
CA ILE A 219 -14.51 2.85 15.38
C ILE A 219 -14.61 2.57 13.88
N TRP A 220 -15.72 2.97 13.24
CA TRP A 220 -15.87 2.82 11.79
C TRP A 220 -14.73 3.52 11.01
N LYS A 221 -14.42 4.77 11.38
CA LYS A 221 -13.35 5.56 10.77
C LYS A 221 -11.98 4.89 10.92
N PHE A 222 -11.64 4.36 12.09
CA PHE A 222 -10.40 3.61 12.28
C PHE A 222 -10.36 2.35 11.43
N GLY A 223 -11.46 1.60 11.31
CA GLY A 223 -11.55 0.46 10.40
C GLY A 223 -11.25 0.84 8.94
N VAL A 224 -11.81 1.95 8.45
CA VAL A 224 -11.51 2.45 7.10
C VAL A 224 -10.03 2.85 6.94
N ILE A 225 -9.42 3.45 7.97
CA ILE A 225 -7.98 3.80 7.99
C ILE A 225 -7.10 2.53 7.98
N PHE A 226 -7.43 1.51 8.78
CA PHE A 226 -6.67 0.25 8.82
C PHE A 226 -6.87 -0.63 7.58
N THR A 227 -7.89 -0.39 6.75
CA THR A 227 -8.03 -1.03 5.42
C THR A 227 -7.33 -0.28 4.28
N ASP A 228 -6.73 0.88 4.53
CA ASP A 228 -6.01 1.64 3.51
C ASP A 228 -4.56 1.14 3.37
N ASN A 229 -4.24 0.58 2.20
CA ASN A 229 -2.93 -0.01 1.91
C ASN A 229 -1.77 0.97 2.13
N SER A 230 -1.95 2.26 1.86
CA SER A 230 -0.92 3.28 2.07
C SER A 230 -0.71 3.61 3.55
N PHE A 231 -1.77 3.62 4.36
CA PHE A 231 -1.64 3.72 5.82
C PHE A 231 -0.97 2.48 6.43
N LEU A 232 -1.37 1.27 6.00
CA LEU A 232 -0.74 0.02 6.45
C LEU A 232 0.76 -0.03 6.13
N TYR A 233 1.15 0.42 4.94
CA TYR A 233 2.57 0.53 4.55
C TYR A 233 3.36 1.45 5.49
N LEU A 234 2.82 2.63 5.80
CA LEU A 234 3.46 3.60 6.69
C LEU A 234 3.46 3.14 8.16
N GLY A 235 2.41 2.42 8.58
CA GLY A 235 2.36 1.76 9.89
C GLY A 235 3.44 0.69 10.03
N TRP A 236 3.63 -0.15 9.00
CA TRP A 236 4.69 -1.15 8.95
C TRP A 236 6.10 -0.51 8.95
N TYR A 237 6.29 0.57 8.19
CA TYR A 237 7.53 1.36 8.21
C TYR A 237 7.88 1.82 9.64
N MET A 238 6.91 2.38 10.36
CA MET A 238 7.09 2.81 11.76
C MET A 238 7.36 1.65 12.73
N VAL A 239 6.69 0.50 12.55
CA VAL A 239 6.99 -0.71 13.33
C VAL A 239 8.44 -1.16 13.10
N MET A 240 8.92 -1.15 11.86
CA MET A 240 10.32 -1.44 11.55
C MET A 240 11.28 -0.41 12.15
N SER A 241 10.92 0.89 12.19
CA SER A 241 11.74 1.92 12.85
C SER A 241 11.82 1.73 14.37
N LEU A 242 10.77 1.18 15.00
CA LEU A 242 10.80 0.81 16.42
C LEU A 242 11.63 -0.46 16.66
N LEU A 243 11.48 -1.49 15.83
CA LEU A 243 12.26 -2.72 15.91
C LEU A 243 13.76 -2.49 15.64
N GLY A 244 14.10 -1.46 14.84
CA GLY A 244 15.47 -1.01 14.59
C GLY A 244 16.26 -0.67 15.86
N HIS A 245 15.60 -0.24 16.94
CA HIS A 245 16.26 0.01 18.23
C HIS A 245 16.65 -1.26 18.99
N TYR A 246 16.01 -2.40 18.68
CA TYR A 246 16.39 -3.70 19.23
C TYR A 246 17.43 -4.41 18.35
N ASN A 247 17.31 -4.29 17.02
CA ASN A 247 18.26 -4.86 16.08
C ASN A 247 18.45 -3.94 14.86
N ASN A 248 19.70 -3.50 14.66
CA ASN A 248 20.10 -2.61 13.58
C ASN A 248 19.73 -3.12 12.18
N PHE A 249 19.56 -4.44 11.99
CA PHE A 249 19.13 -5.03 10.71
C PHE A 249 17.80 -4.45 10.19
N PHE A 250 16.86 -4.09 11.08
CA PHE A 250 15.57 -3.55 10.62
C PHE A 250 15.72 -2.16 9.96
N PHE A 251 16.77 -1.39 10.26
CA PHE A 251 17.07 -0.16 9.51
C PHE A 251 17.54 -0.43 8.07
N ALA A 252 18.13 -1.59 7.79
CA ALA A 252 18.44 -2.00 6.42
C ALA A 252 17.18 -2.29 5.60
N ALA A 253 16.11 -2.79 6.25
CA ALA A 253 14.83 -3.07 5.59
C ALA A 253 14.14 -1.77 5.08
N HIS A 254 14.37 -0.61 5.72
CA HIS A 254 13.85 0.67 5.23
C HIS A 254 14.41 1.08 3.86
N LEU A 255 15.59 0.58 3.45
CA LEU A 255 16.13 0.87 2.11
C LEU A 255 15.27 0.25 0.99
N LEU A 256 14.44 -0.76 1.29
CA LEU A 256 13.51 -1.33 0.31
C LEU A 256 12.40 -0.33 -0.11
N ASP A 257 12.13 0.71 0.68
CA ASP A 257 11.21 1.80 0.32
C ASP A 257 11.66 2.55 -0.94
N ILE A 258 12.97 2.59 -1.24
CA ILE A 258 13.50 3.20 -2.47
C ILE A 258 12.86 2.58 -3.73
N ALA A 259 12.54 1.28 -3.70
CA ALA A 259 11.86 0.60 -4.80
C ALA A 259 10.40 1.06 -5.00
N MET A 260 9.73 1.47 -3.92
CA MET A 260 8.35 2.00 -3.97
C MET A 260 8.32 3.51 -4.23
N GLY A 261 9.32 4.25 -3.75
CA GLY A 261 9.44 5.70 -3.92
C GLY A 261 9.67 6.12 -5.38
N VAL A 262 10.51 5.40 -6.13
CA VAL A 262 10.86 5.75 -7.51
C VAL A 262 9.82 5.20 -8.51
N LYS A 263 9.27 6.06 -9.38
CA LYS A 263 8.22 5.69 -10.36
C LYS A 263 8.63 4.50 -11.25
N THR A 264 9.86 4.48 -11.76
CA THR A 264 10.36 3.42 -12.65
C THR A 264 10.51 2.08 -11.93
N LEU A 265 11.06 2.06 -10.72
CA LEU A 265 11.17 0.83 -9.92
C LEU A 265 9.78 0.32 -9.51
N ARG A 266 8.83 1.21 -9.23
CA ARG A 266 7.43 0.82 -8.99
C ARG A 266 6.81 0.14 -10.21
N THR A 267 7.06 0.60 -11.43
CA THR A 267 6.61 -0.09 -12.66
C THR A 267 7.27 -1.46 -12.83
N ILE A 268 8.57 -1.59 -12.49
CA ILE A 268 9.30 -2.87 -12.51
C ILE A 268 8.74 -3.87 -11.48
N LEU A 269 8.40 -3.41 -10.27
CA LEU A 269 7.73 -4.28 -9.29
C LEU A 269 6.31 -4.62 -9.75
N SER A 270 5.60 -3.64 -10.34
CA SER A 270 4.24 -3.81 -10.83
C SER A 270 4.13 -4.92 -11.89
N SER A 271 5.08 -5.06 -12.82
CA SER A 271 5.05 -6.12 -13.83
C SER A 271 5.14 -7.51 -13.20
N VAL A 272 6.03 -7.71 -12.22
CA VAL A 272 6.14 -8.98 -11.48
C VAL A 272 4.86 -9.28 -10.68
N THR A 273 4.22 -8.26 -10.11
CA THR A 273 2.96 -8.45 -9.35
C THR A 273 1.72 -8.61 -10.22
N HIS A 274 1.70 -8.08 -11.45
CA HIS A 274 0.55 -8.12 -12.36
C HIS A 274 0.06 -9.55 -12.60
N ASN A 275 0.99 -10.40 -13.03
CA ASN A 275 0.75 -11.83 -13.28
C ASN A 275 1.06 -12.68 -12.03
N GLY A 276 1.08 -12.09 -10.84
CA GLY A 276 1.53 -12.74 -9.59
C GLY A 276 0.77 -14.01 -9.23
N LYS A 277 -0.55 -14.07 -9.52
CA LYS A 277 -1.35 -15.30 -9.34
C LYS A 277 -0.85 -16.44 -10.23
N GLN A 278 -0.55 -16.16 -11.49
CA GLN A 278 -0.02 -17.14 -12.44
C GLN A 278 1.40 -17.56 -12.02
N LEU A 279 2.25 -16.60 -11.64
CA LEU A 279 3.61 -16.87 -11.15
C LEU A 279 3.62 -17.83 -9.95
N VAL A 280 2.78 -17.59 -8.94
CA VAL A 280 2.67 -18.48 -7.76
C VAL A 280 2.14 -19.87 -8.16
N MET A 281 1.18 -19.97 -9.09
CA MET A 281 0.73 -21.26 -9.61
C MET A 281 1.82 -22.01 -10.38
N THR A 282 2.64 -21.30 -11.17
CA THR A 282 3.78 -21.87 -11.91
C THR A 282 4.90 -22.33 -10.97
N VAL A 283 5.21 -21.58 -9.92
CA VAL A 283 6.15 -22.01 -8.86
C VAL A 283 5.60 -23.22 -8.08
N GLY A 284 4.28 -23.30 -7.87
CA GLY A 284 3.62 -24.49 -7.32
C GLY A 284 3.78 -25.71 -8.23
N LEU A 285 3.59 -25.57 -9.54
CA LEU A 285 3.85 -26.65 -10.51
C LEU A 285 5.33 -27.07 -10.51
N LEU A 286 6.25 -26.12 -10.49
CA LEU A 286 7.69 -26.37 -10.38
C LEU A 286 8.03 -27.20 -9.13
N ALA A 287 7.46 -26.85 -7.97
CA ALA A 287 7.65 -27.63 -6.74
C ALA A 287 7.10 -29.06 -6.85
N VAL A 288 5.94 -29.25 -7.48
CA VAL A 288 5.37 -30.60 -7.73
C VAL A 288 6.23 -31.42 -8.68
N VAL A 289 6.73 -30.82 -9.77
CA VAL A 289 7.62 -31.51 -10.72
C VAL A 289 8.93 -31.91 -10.05
N VAL A 290 9.58 -30.99 -9.32
CA VAL A 290 10.80 -31.32 -8.56
C VAL A 290 10.51 -32.41 -7.52
N TYR A 291 9.37 -32.35 -6.81
CA TYR A 291 9.00 -33.39 -5.85
C TYR A 291 8.85 -34.78 -6.51
N LEU A 292 8.22 -34.87 -7.69
CA LEU A 292 8.16 -36.13 -8.44
C LEU A 292 9.55 -36.66 -8.80
N TYR A 293 10.47 -35.79 -9.22
CA TYR A 293 11.88 -36.16 -9.43
C TYR A 293 12.58 -36.57 -8.12
N THR A 294 12.24 -36.02 -6.95
CA THR A 294 12.83 -36.48 -5.66
C THR A 294 12.29 -37.84 -5.18
N VAL A 295 11.06 -38.21 -5.56
CA VAL A 295 10.46 -39.51 -5.21
C VAL A 295 10.99 -40.62 -6.13
N ILE A 296 11.41 -40.28 -7.35
CA ILE A 296 12.18 -41.15 -8.23
C ILE A 296 13.63 -41.14 -7.73
N GLU A 297 13.93 -42.04 -6.79
CA GLU A 297 15.24 -42.21 -6.16
C GLU A 297 16.38 -42.24 -7.19
N ASP A 298 17.45 -41.45 -6.96
CA ASP A 298 18.63 -41.40 -7.84
C ASP A 298 19.26 -42.81 -7.91
N PRO A 299 19.30 -43.46 -9.09
CA PRO A 299 19.80 -44.82 -9.21
C PRO A 299 21.33 -44.82 -9.11
N ALA A 300 21.82 -44.74 -7.87
CA ALA A 300 23.24 -44.69 -7.52
C ALA A 300 23.90 -46.07 -7.68
N GLY A 301 24.45 -46.33 -8.87
CA GLY A 301 25.30 -47.49 -9.12
C GLY A 301 25.59 -47.75 -10.60
N ASP A 302 26.71 -48.40 -10.85
CA ASP A 302 27.28 -48.71 -12.19
C ASP A 302 26.30 -49.49 -13.10
N GLU A 303 25.36 -50.25 -12.52
CA GLU A 303 24.35 -51.01 -13.27
C GLU A 303 23.26 -50.13 -13.93
N TYR A 304 23.11 -48.87 -13.50
CA TYR A 304 22.01 -47.98 -13.92
C TYR A 304 22.45 -46.68 -14.60
N GLU A 305 23.72 -46.56 -15.03
CA GLU A 305 24.27 -45.34 -15.67
C GLU A 305 23.35 -44.76 -16.77
N LEU A 306 22.78 -45.61 -17.63
CA LEU A 306 21.88 -45.18 -18.70
C LEU A 306 20.59 -44.53 -18.16
N TYR A 307 20.01 -45.09 -17.09
CA TYR A 307 18.82 -44.53 -16.46
C TYR A 307 19.12 -43.20 -15.77
N ARG A 308 20.28 -43.09 -15.13
CA ARG A 308 20.75 -41.84 -14.52
C ARG A 308 20.95 -40.72 -15.55
N VAL A 309 21.60 -41.02 -16.68
CA VAL A 309 21.77 -40.05 -17.78
C VAL A 309 20.42 -39.60 -18.35
N VAL A 310 19.44 -40.50 -18.49
CA VAL A 310 18.08 -40.14 -18.94
C VAL A 310 17.35 -39.28 -17.89
N PHE A 311 17.50 -39.60 -16.60
CA PHE A 311 16.95 -38.80 -15.50
C PHE A 311 17.51 -37.37 -15.52
N ASP A 312 18.84 -37.20 -15.55
CA ASP A 312 19.51 -35.90 -15.56
C ASP A 312 19.13 -35.06 -16.79
N ILE A 313 19.09 -35.67 -17.99
CA ILE A 313 18.71 -34.98 -19.24
C ILE A 313 17.23 -34.53 -19.19
N THR A 314 16.33 -35.39 -18.71
CA THR A 314 14.91 -35.01 -18.62
C THR A 314 14.67 -33.96 -17.56
N PHE A 315 15.32 -34.04 -16.39
CA PHE A 315 15.28 -33.01 -15.36
C PHE A 315 15.77 -31.66 -15.90
N PHE A 316 16.94 -31.64 -16.55
CA PHE A 316 17.49 -30.42 -17.15
C PHE A 316 16.53 -29.81 -18.18
N PHE A 317 15.96 -30.62 -19.07
CA PHE A 317 15.05 -30.14 -20.11
C PHE A 317 13.73 -29.60 -19.53
N PHE A 318 13.05 -30.34 -18.65
CA PHE A 318 11.75 -29.91 -18.12
C PHE A 318 11.88 -28.78 -17.10
N VAL A 319 12.84 -28.86 -16.17
CA VAL A 319 12.95 -27.90 -15.07
C VAL A 319 13.73 -26.66 -15.50
N ILE A 320 14.93 -26.82 -16.07
CA ILE A 320 15.82 -25.69 -16.37
C ILE A 320 15.45 -25.04 -17.71
N VAL A 321 15.22 -25.82 -18.77
CA VAL A 321 14.93 -25.25 -20.10
C VAL A 321 13.47 -24.81 -20.23
N ILE A 322 12.49 -25.59 -19.78
CA ILE A 322 11.07 -25.24 -19.93
C ILE A 322 10.54 -24.39 -18.77
N LEU A 323 10.56 -24.88 -17.52
CA LEU A 323 9.85 -24.20 -16.43
C LEU A 323 10.46 -22.83 -16.06
N LEU A 324 11.79 -22.68 -16.04
CA LEU A 324 12.40 -21.36 -15.84
C LEU A 324 12.14 -20.39 -17.00
N ALA A 325 12.11 -20.88 -18.25
CA ALA A 325 11.78 -20.05 -19.40
C ALA A 325 10.31 -19.59 -19.38
N ILE A 326 9.37 -20.40 -18.87
CA ILE A 326 7.99 -19.97 -18.62
C ILE A 326 7.95 -18.85 -17.58
N ILE A 327 8.68 -18.98 -16.46
CA ILE A 327 8.75 -17.94 -15.42
C ILE A 327 9.31 -16.63 -15.98
N GLN A 328 10.40 -16.69 -16.75
CA GLN A 328 10.95 -15.51 -17.42
C GLN A 328 9.98 -14.92 -18.46
N GLY A 329 9.31 -15.79 -19.23
CA GLY A 329 8.33 -15.42 -20.25
C GLY A 329 7.15 -14.64 -19.68
N LEU A 330 6.58 -15.08 -18.56
CA LEU A 330 5.48 -14.38 -17.85
C LEU A 330 5.88 -12.98 -17.38
N ILE A 331 7.14 -12.76 -17.02
CA ILE A 331 7.65 -11.44 -16.63
C ILE A 331 7.82 -10.54 -17.87
N ILE A 332 8.35 -11.07 -18.98
CA ILE A 332 8.49 -10.33 -20.24
C ILE A 332 7.12 -9.93 -20.80
N ASP A 333 6.15 -10.83 -20.75
CA ASP A 333 4.76 -10.60 -21.18
C ASP A 333 4.12 -9.46 -20.37
N ALA A 334 4.23 -9.48 -19.04
CA ALA A 334 3.75 -8.40 -18.17
C ALA A 334 4.43 -7.04 -18.43
N PHE A 335 5.70 -7.03 -18.84
CA PHE A 335 6.38 -5.80 -19.28
C PHE A 335 5.90 -5.30 -20.65
N GLY A 336 5.53 -6.21 -21.55
CA GLY A 336 4.87 -5.88 -22.82
C GLY A 336 3.51 -5.23 -22.56
N GLU A 337 2.64 -5.91 -21.83
CA GLU A 337 1.28 -5.44 -21.54
C GLU A 337 1.27 -4.05 -20.84
N LEU A 338 2.10 -3.85 -19.81
CA LEU A 338 2.18 -2.56 -19.11
C LEU A 338 2.76 -1.43 -19.96
N ARG A 339 3.51 -1.74 -21.03
CA ARG A 339 3.97 -0.77 -22.02
C ARG A 339 2.85 -0.46 -23.01
N ASP A 340 2.17 -1.48 -23.51
CA ASP A 340 1.08 -1.32 -24.48
C ASP A 340 -0.10 -0.56 -23.86
N GLN A 341 -0.43 -0.78 -22.59
CA GLN A 341 -1.38 0.03 -21.82
C GLN A 341 -0.96 1.52 -21.74
N GLN A 342 0.34 1.82 -21.61
CA GLN A 342 0.83 3.22 -21.58
C GLN A 342 0.78 3.88 -22.95
N GLU A 343 1.13 3.16 -24.01
CA GLU A 343 1.04 3.69 -25.38
C GLU A 343 -0.43 3.88 -25.77
N GLN A 344 -1.33 2.94 -25.42
CA GLN A 344 -2.76 3.07 -25.66
C GLN A 344 -3.36 4.32 -25.00
N VAL A 345 -3.01 4.60 -23.73
CA VAL A 345 -3.50 5.83 -23.05
C VAL A 345 -2.99 7.10 -23.73
N LYS A 346 -1.78 7.08 -24.30
CA LYS A 346 -1.23 8.21 -25.04
C LYS A 346 -1.91 8.37 -26.41
N GLU A 347 -2.03 7.28 -27.16
CA GLU A 347 -2.73 7.24 -28.46
C GLU A 347 -4.19 7.69 -28.32
N ASP A 348 -4.89 7.29 -27.26
CA ASP A 348 -6.29 7.69 -27.02
C ASP A 348 -6.43 9.20 -26.77
N MET A 349 -5.41 9.85 -26.22
CA MET A 349 -5.38 11.31 -26.03
C MET A 349 -4.96 12.08 -27.29
N GLU A 350 -4.21 11.45 -28.19
CA GLU A 350 -3.72 12.06 -29.45
C GLU A 350 -4.70 11.86 -30.63
N THR A 351 -5.49 10.78 -30.63
CA THR A 351 -6.33 10.35 -31.77
C THR A 351 -7.80 10.73 -31.66
N LYS A 352 -8.33 11.03 -30.47
CA LYS A 352 -9.74 11.42 -30.30
C LYS A 352 -9.96 12.37 -29.12
N CYS A 353 -11.03 13.15 -29.18
CA CYS A 353 -11.43 13.96 -28.03
C CYS A 353 -12.06 13.08 -26.93
N PHE A 354 -11.55 13.16 -25.71
CA PHE A 354 -12.06 12.40 -24.56
C PHE A 354 -13.55 12.66 -24.25
N ILE A 355 -14.07 13.86 -24.55
CA ILE A 355 -15.45 14.25 -24.19
C ILE A 355 -16.46 13.79 -25.25
N CYS A 356 -16.23 14.10 -26.53
CA CYS A 356 -17.17 13.76 -27.60
C CYS A 356 -16.87 12.46 -28.34
N GLY A 357 -15.68 11.89 -28.17
CA GLY A 357 -15.27 10.65 -28.85
C GLY A 357 -15.02 10.78 -30.36
N ILE A 358 -15.07 12.00 -30.93
CA ILE A 358 -14.76 12.26 -32.33
C ILE A 358 -13.23 12.23 -32.51
N GLY A 359 -12.78 11.55 -33.58
CA GLY A 359 -11.36 11.41 -33.92
C GLY A 359 -10.73 12.71 -34.45
N SER A 360 -9.42 12.86 -34.29
CA SER A 360 -8.62 13.98 -34.79
C SER A 360 -8.77 14.17 -36.31
N ASP A 361 -8.86 13.07 -37.07
CA ASP A 361 -9.10 13.03 -38.52
C ASP A 361 -10.23 13.97 -39.00
N TYR A 362 -11.30 14.13 -38.21
CA TYR A 362 -12.42 15.01 -38.55
C TYR A 362 -12.06 16.50 -38.35
N PHE A 363 -11.35 16.82 -37.27
CA PHE A 363 -10.99 18.20 -36.92
C PHE A 363 -9.82 18.74 -37.76
N ASP A 364 -8.88 17.88 -38.13
CA ASP A 364 -7.68 18.25 -38.91
C ASP A 364 -7.97 18.46 -40.41
N THR A 365 -9.25 18.40 -40.81
CA THR A 365 -9.77 19.08 -42.01
C THR A 365 -9.44 20.58 -42.02
N THR A 366 -9.33 21.19 -40.84
CA THR A 366 -8.83 22.55 -40.62
C THR A 366 -7.43 22.52 -39.99
N PRO A 367 -6.51 23.43 -40.35
CA PRO A 367 -5.17 23.45 -39.77
C PRO A 367 -5.22 23.69 -38.25
N HIS A 368 -4.56 22.82 -37.48
CA HIS A 368 -4.60 22.81 -36.01
C HIS A 368 -6.01 22.66 -35.41
N GLY A 369 -6.93 22.03 -36.14
CA GLY A 369 -8.32 21.87 -35.70
C GLY A 369 -8.47 21.06 -34.42
N PHE A 370 -7.77 19.92 -34.29
CA PHE A 370 -7.87 19.08 -33.09
C PHE A 370 -7.28 19.76 -31.83
N GLU A 371 -6.16 20.46 -31.98
CA GLU A 371 -5.54 21.27 -30.91
C GLU A 371 -6.47 22.40 -30.47
N THR A 372 -7.09 23.12 -31.42
CA THR A 372 -8.09 24.17 -31.12
C THR A 372 -9.30 23.58 -30.39
N HIS A 373 -9.82 22.45 -30.87
CA HIS A 373 -10.98 21.77 -30.26
C HIS A 373 -10.70 21.32 -28.81
N THR A 374 -9.50 20.81 -28.52
CA THR A 374 -9.14 20.33 -27.17
C THR A 374 -8.79 21.46 -26.19
N LEU A 375 -8.33 22.62 -26.67
CA LEU A 375 -7.97 23.76 -25.83
C LEU A 375 -9.11 24.76 -25.59
N GLU A 376 -9.92 25.05 -26.62
CA GLU A 376 -10.97 26.09 -26.56
C GLU A 376 -12.38 25.49 -26.36
N GLU A 377 -12.74 24.42 -27.07
CA GLU A 377 -14.10 23.84 -27.01
C GLU A 377 -14.26 22.83 -25.87
N HIS A 378 -13.52 21.72 -25.91
CA HIS A 378 -13.65 20.57 -24.99
C HIS A 378 -12.48 20.46 -24.00
N ASN A 379 -12.07 21.60 -23.43
CA ASN A 379 -11.01 21.64 -22.42
C ASN A 379 -11.46 20.97 -21.11
N LEU A 380 -10.78 19.89 -20.72
CA LEU A 380 -11.11 19.09 -19.53
C LEU A 380 -11.12 19.93 -18.23
N ALA A 381 -10.27 20.97 -18.14
CA ALA A 381 -10.23 21.83 -16.96
C ALA A 381 -11.47 22.74 -16.86
N ASN A 382 -12.03 23.20 -17.99
CA ASN A 382 -13.19 24.09 -18.01
C ASN A 382 -14.44 23.40 -17.43
N TYR A 383 -14.61 22.09 -17.60
CA TYR A 383 -15.70 21.34 -16.94
C TYR A 383 -15.57 21.36 -15.40
N MET A 384 -14.35 21.26 -14.86
CA MET A 384 -14.12 21.36 -13.42
C MET A 384 -14.36 22.80 -12.92
N PHE A 385 -13.87 23.81 -13.64
CA PHE A 385 -14.10 25.22 -13.27
C PHE A 385 -15.57 25.61 -13.36
N PHE A 386 -16.31 25.11 -14.35
CA PHE A 386 -17.75 25.33 -14.47
C PHE A 386 -18.53 24.70 -13.31
N LEU A 387 -18.18 23.48 -12.89
CA LEU A 387 -18.78 22.87 -11.70
C LEU A 387 -18.47 23.69 -10.43
N MET A 388 -17.25 24.20 -10.28
CA MET A 388 -16.89 25.10 -9.17
C MET A 388 -17.64 26.44 -9.23
N TYR A 389 -17.89 26.97 -10.43
CA TYR A 389 -18.69 28.19 -10.63
C TYR A 389 -20.13 27.99 -10.18
N LEU A 390 -20.78 26.90 -10.61
CA LEU A 390 -22.16 26.57 -10.18
C LEU A 390 -22.29 26.41 -8.66
N ILE A 391 -21.34 25.72 -8.01
CA ILE A 391 -21.36 25.48 -6.55
C ILE A 391 -21.22 26.77 -5.74
N ASN A 392 -20.49 27.78 -6.25
CA ASN A 392 -20.24 29.03 -5.55
C ASN A 392 -21.25 30.15 -5.87
N LYS A 393 -22.17 29.91 -6.82
CA LYS A 393 -23.19 30.87 -7.25
C LYS A 393 -24.50 30.63 -6.51
N GLU A 394 -25.24 31.69 -6.19
CA GLU A 394 -26.55 31.56 -5.56
C GLU A 394 -27.58 30.96 -6.54
N GLU A 395 -28.43 30.06 -6.04
CA GLU A 395 -29.41 29.34 -6.86
C GLU A 395 -30.41 30.28 -7.56
N THR A 396 -30.68 31.44 -6.96
CA THR A 396 -31.50 32.54 -7.48
C THR A 396 -30.87 33.29 -8.66
N GLU A 397 -29.55 33.22 -8.83
CA GLU A 397 -28.83 33.91 -9.91
C GLU A 397 -28.50 32.99 -11.10
N HIS A 398 -28.88 31.71 -11.05
CA HIS A 398 -28.64 30.79 -12.14
C HIS A 398 -29.34 31.24 -13.44
N THR A 399 -28.60 31.25 -14.54
CA THR A 399 -29.21 31.41 -15.87
C THR A 399 -30.01 30.16 -16.26
N GLY A 400 -30.87 30.24 -17.27
CA GLY A 400 -31.71 29.10 -17.69
C GLY A 400 -30.91 27.84 -18.07
N GLN A 401 -29.72 28.01 -18.67
CA GLN A 401 -28.81 26.91 -19.00
C GLN A 401 -28.10 26.36 -17.76
N GLU A 402 -27.62 27.23 -16.87
CA GLU A 402 -26.99 26.83 -15.60
C GLU A 402 -27.96 26.04 -14.72
N SER A 403 -29.21 26.52 -14.57
CA SER A 403 -30.26 25.86 -13.80
C SER A 403 -30.60 24.47 -14.37
N TYR A 404 -30.63 24.33 -15.70
CA TYR A 404 -30.86 23.04 -16.37
C TYR A 404 -29.72 22.04 -16.08
N VAL A 405 -28.45 22.45 -16.20
CA VAL A 405 -27.31 21.57 -15.89
C VAL A 405 -27.23 21.28 -14.38
N TRP A 406 -27.50 22.26 -13.52
CA TRP A 406 -27.53 22.08 -12.07
C TRP A 406 -28.58 21.05 -11.64
N LYS A 407 -29.78 21.10 -12.23
CA LYS A 407 -30.83 20.11 -12.02
C LYS A 407 -30.34 18.69 -12.41
N MET A 408 -29.81 18.50 -13.62
CA MET A 408 -29.33 17.18 -14.05
C MET A 408 -28.16 16.67 -13.20
N TYR A 409 -27.28 17.56 -12.73
CA TYR A 409 -26.19 17.22 -11.81
C TYR A 409 -26.71 16.70 -10.45
N GLN A 410 -27.80 17.28 -9.92
CA GLN A 410 -28.48 16.77 -8.73
C GLN A 410 -29.17 15.42 -9.00
N GLU A 411 -29.85 15.28 -10.14
CA GLU A 411 -30.51 14.03 -10.58
C GLU A 411 -29.51 12.92 -10.96
N ARG A 412 -28.20 13.23 -11.03
CA ARG A 412 -27.11 12.34 -11.46
C ARG A 412 -27.25 11.85 -12.91
N CYS A 413 -27.92 12.65 -13.74
CA CYS A 413 -28.02 12.47 -15.19
C CYS A 413 -26.81 13.15 -15.88
N TRP A 414 -26.26 12.51 -16.93
CA TRP A 414 -25.04 12.97 -17.61
C TRP A 414 -25.27 13.34 -19.08
N ASP A 415 -26.53 13.35 -19.53
CA ASP A 415 -26.93 13.52 -20.93
C ASP A 415 -26.59 14.90 -21.52
N PHE A 416 -26.13 15.84 -20.69
CA PHE A 416 -25.64 17.16 -21.12
C PHE A 416 -24.22 17.15 -21.67
N PHE A 417 -23.47 16.05 -21.52
CA PHE A 417 -22.17 15.91 -22.18
C PHE A 417 -22.37 15.65 -23.69
N PRO A 418 -21.59 16.31 -24.58
CA PRO A 418 -21.75 16.18 -26.03
C PRO A 418 -21.12 14.87 -26.55
N ALA A 419 -21.60 13.72 -26.09
CA ALA A 419 -21.09 12.42 -26.49
C ALA A 419 -21.51 12.07 -27.94
N GLY A 420 -20.54 11.88 -28.83
CA GLY A 420 -20.75 11.57 -30.24
C GLY A 420 -20.92 12.78 -31.17
N ASP A 421 -20.94 14.02 -30.64
CA ASP A 421 -21.18 15.24 -31.42
C ASP A 421 -20.37 16.44 -30.92
N CYS A 422 -20.27 17.50 -31.71
CA CYS A 422 -19.62 18.75 -31.29
C CYS A 422 -20.23 19.96 -32.00
N PHE A 423 -19.94 21.17 -31.50
CA PHE A 423 -20.54 22.40 -32.02
C PHE A 423 -20.34 22.56 -33.53
N ARG A 424 -19.10 22.37 -34.04
CA ARG A 424 -18.83 22.46 -35.48
C ARG A 424 -19.68 21.47 -36.29
N LYS A 425 -19.67 20.19 -35.89
CA LYS A 425 -20.35 19.11 -36.62
C LYS A 425 -21.87 19.30 -36.71
N GLN A 426 -22.50 19.85 -35.68
CA GLN A 426 -23.93 20.15 -35.67
C GLN A 426 -24.32 21.35 -36.57
N TYR A 427 -23.38 22.23 -36.92
CA TYR A 427 -23.63 23.46 -37.69
C TYR A 427 -22.87 23.56 -39.02
N GLU A 428 -22.14 22.51 -39.41
CA GLU A 428 -21.27 22.45 -40.61
C GLU A 428 -22.01 22.82 -41.91
N ASP A 429 -23.25 22.33 -42.09
CA ASP A 429 -24.11 22.65 -43.25
C ASP A 429 -24.61 24.12 -43.28
N GLN A 430 -24.51 24.85 -42.17
CA GLN A 430 -25.04 26.22 -42.04
C GLN A 430 -23.96 27.28 -42.24
N LEU A 431 -22.76 27.05 -41.68
CA LEU A 431 -21.59 27.90 -41.86
C LEU A 431 -20.31 27.11 -41.53
N SER A 432 -19.44 26.91 -42.52
CA SER A 432 -18.14 26.23 -42.41
C SER A 432 -17.00 27.17 -42.00
#